data_AF-A0A524FCY1-F1
#
_entry.id   AF-A0A524FCY1-F1
#
_cell.length_a   1.000
_cell.length_b   1.000
_cell.length_c   1.000
_cell.angle_alpha   90.00
_cell.angle_beta   90.00
_cell.angle_gamma   90.00
#
_symmetry.space_group_name_H-M   'P 1'
#
loop_
_entity.id
_entity.type
_entity.pdbx_description
1 polymer ?
#
loop_
_entity_poly.entity_id
_entity_poly.type
_entity_poly.pdbx_seq_one_letter_code
_entity_poly.pdbx_strand_id
1 'polypeptide(L)'
;ICLGITNIILGIKHNLPLPVQPQKTIGTVALSQSWTKSLVISTGFGTGIIWFLLGISKKLNIITRKVPIIIVRGIQLGLGLILGWTALQWMNQNLFLALLSILIIAISFIYKKMPSAIILVALGIVIMIFTGDLSFDNISFQFPQIDFYFPNLYDLLYGMLVAGIGQLFLTLTNVMIATIILARDLFPERGKTLDANTLSLNMGYINLLSPFVGGIPLCHGSGGLASQYAFGARTGGSMILEGIIEIILGVFFSNILLDIFRAFPNSIFGSMLFYTAILLGEVSLKEFDRKQFVLIVIPTALTCFLLNISIGFGVGLGIYLILKLKNKNLIKD
;
A
#
# COMPACT_ATOMS: atom_id res chain seq x y z
N ILE A 1 -12.61 4.64 -10.40
CA ILE A 1 -12.41 5.42 -11.66
C ILE A 1 -10.97 5.91 -11.82
N CYS A 2 -10.43 6.81 -10.98
CA CYS A 2 -9.05 7.29 -11.13
C CYS A 2 -8.01 6.16 -11.15
N LEU A 3 -8.19 5.18 -10.26
CA LEU A 3 -7.37 3.96 -10.23
C LEU A 3 -7.41 3.23 -11.59
N GLY A 4 -8.61 3.02 -12.12
CA GLY A 4 -8.80 2.31 -13.39
C GLY A 4 -8.27 3.04 -14.61
N ILE A 5 -8.46 4.36 -14.70
CA ILE A 5 -7.83 5.18 -15.74
C ILE A 5 -6.31 5.06 -15.67
N THR A 6 -5.77 5.12 -14.46
CA THR A 6 -4.32 5.00 -14.25
C THR A 6 -3.81 3.62 -14.66
N ASN A 7 -4.51 2.54 -14.26
CA ASN A 7 -4.17 1.17 -14.64
C ASN A 7 -4.18 0.99 -16.17
N ILE A 8 -5.18 1.54 -16.87
CA ILE A 8 -5.23 1.50 -18.35
C ILE A 8 -4.04 2.26 -18.96
N ILE A 9 -3.80 3.51 -18.55
CA ILE A 9 -2.72 4.34 -19.10
C ILE A 9 -1.35 3.67 -18.91
N LEU A 10 -1.08 3.18 -17.70
CA LEU A 10 0.21 2.55 -17.39
C LEU A 10 0.34 1.16 -18.00
N GLY A 11 -0.76 0.41 -18.12
CA GLY A 11 -0.81 -0.87 -18.82
C GLY A 11 -0.43 -0.72 -20.29
N ILE A 12 -0.95 0.32 -20.97
CA ILE A 12 -0.59 0.65 -22.35
C ILE A 12 0.88 1.11 -22.43
N LYS A 13 1.29 2.03 -21.54
CA LYS A 13 2.61 2.66 -21.57
C LYS A 13 3.76 1.67 -21.35
N HIS A 14 3.64 0.79 -20.36
CA HIS A 14 4.74 -0.09 -19.95
C HIS A 14 4.62 -1.51 -20.52
N ASN A 15 3.42 -1.91 -20.96
CA ASN A 15 3.13 -3.27 -21.38
C ASN A 15 3.68 -4.35 -20.41
N LEU A 16 3.52 -4.10 -19.12
CA LEU A 16 3.93 -4.97 -18.01
C LEU A 16 2.77 -5.08 -17.01
N PRO A 17 2.61 -6.22 -16.31
CA PRO A 17 1.59 -6.39 -15.27
C PRO A 17 2.01 -5.67 -13.98
N LEU A 18 2.03 -4.34 -14.02
CA LEU A 18 2.55 -3.44 -13.00
C LEU A 18 1.42 -2.66 -12.29
N PRO A 19 0.53 -3.33 -11.54
CA PRO A 19 -0.69 -2.72 -11.03
C PRO A 19 -0.41 -1.51 -10.15
N VAL A 20 -1.39 -0.61 -10.14
CA VAL A 20 -1.45 0.52 -9.23
C VAL A 20 -2.31 0.12 -8.03
N GLN A 21 -1.87 0.52 -6.84
CA GLN A 21 -2.49 0.16 -5.57
C GLN A 21 -2.43 1.36 -4.60
N PRO A 22 -3.29 1.42 -3.58
CA PRO A 22 -3.21 2.45 -2.55
C PRO A 22 -1.86 2.46 -1.81
N GLN A 23 -1.42 3.65 -1.40
CA GLN A 23 -0.18 3.81 -0.63
C GLN A 23 -0.31 3.18 0.77
N LYS A 24 0.50 2.13 1.03
CA LYS A 24 0.40 1.31 2.25
C LYS A 24 0.48 2.11 3.55
N THR A 25 1.49 2.95 3.73
CA THR A 25 1.68 3.70 4.98
C THR A 25 0.58 4.72 5.20
N ILE A 26 0.25 5.52 4.17
CA ILE A 26 -0.85 6.49 4.29
C ILE A 26 -2.17 5.75 4.58
N GLY A 27 -2.47 4.66 3.85
CA GLY A 27 -3.66 3.86 4.07
C GLY A 27 -3.74 3.28 5.49
N THR A 28 -2.64 2.69 5.98
CA THR A 28 -2.56 2.15 7.34
C THR A 28 -2.80 3.21 8.40
N VAL A 29 -2.13 4.37 8.31
CA VAL A 29 -2.29 5.44 9.31
C VAL A 29 -3.69 6.05 9.21
N ALA A 30 -4.20 6.25 7.99
CA ALA A 30 -5.53 6.78 7.77
C ALA A 30 -6.62 5.89 8.38
N LEU A 31 -6.50 4.56 8.25
CA LEU A 31 -7.41 3.61 8.87
C LEU A 31 -7.26 3.58 10.40
N SER A 32 -6.02 3.55 10.90
CA SER A 32 -5.76 3.46 12.35
C SER A 32 -6.15 4.72 13.11
N GLN A 33 -6.07 5.90 12.48
CA GLN A 33 -6.33 7.20 13.10
C GLN A 33 -7.61 7.86 12.59
N SER A 34 -8.42 7.15 11.78
CA SER A 34 -9.66 7.64 11.20
C SER A 34 -9.50 9.00 10.49
N TRP A 35 -8.49 9.13 9.64
CA TRP A 35 -8.20 10.38 8.94
C TRP A 35 -9.37 10.86 8.09
N THR A 36 -9.54 12.17 8.01
CA THR A 36 -10.51 12.79 7.11
C THR A 36 -10.09 12.59 5.65
N LYS A 37 -11.06 12.64 4.72
CA LYS A 37 -10.81 12.57 3.28
C LYS A 37 -9.79 13.62 2.82
N SER A 38 -9.96 14.86 3.29
CA SER A 38 -9.06 15.99 2.99
C SER A 38 -7.62 15.70 3.39
N LEU A 39 -7.42 15.12 4.59
CA LEU A 39 -6.09 14.79 5.08
C LEU A 39 -5.41 13.70 4.23
N VAL A 40 -6.13 12.63 3.89
CA VAL A 40 -5.61 11.55 3.03
C VAL A 40 -5.21 12.09 1.65
N ILE A 41 -6.08 12.87 1.02
CA ILE A 41 -5.89 13.46 -0.30
C ILE A 41 -4.71 14.44 -0.29
N SER A 42 -4.65 15.33 0.70
CA SER A 42 -3.58 16.34 0.82
C SER A 42 -2.22 15.72 1.11
N THR A 43 -2.17 14.65 1.90
CA THR A 43 -0.94 13.87 2.13
C THR A 43 -0.47 13.24 0.83
N GLY A 44 -1.39 12.62 0.08
CA GLY A 44 -1.11 12.05 -1.22
C GLY A 44 -0.50 13.07 -2.18
N PHE A 45 -1.12 14.23 -2.28
CA PHE A 45 -0.63 15.35 -3.08
C PHE A 45 0.79 15.78 -2.69
N GLY A 46 1.07 15.90 -1.38
CA GLY A 46 2.39 16.18 -0.85
C GLY A 46 3.44 15.16 -1.31
N THR A 47 3.13 13.85 -1.25
CA THR A 47 4.03 12.82 -1.78
C THR A 47 4.19 12.93 -3.30
N GLY A 48 3.14 13.30 -4.02
CA GLY A 48 3.15 13.53 -5.46
C GLY A 48 4.11 14.63 -5.88
N ILE A 49 4.12 15.77 -5.18
CA ILE A 49 5.09 16.87 -5.41
C ILE A 49 6.52 16.34 -5.32
N ILE A 50 6.84 15.63 -4.22
CA ILE A 50 8.20 15.14 -3.99
C ILE A 50 8.61 14.13 -5.08
N TRP A 51 7.74 13.19 -5.44
CA TRP A 51 8.04 12.22 -6.50
C TRP A 51 8.18 12.84 -7.87
N PHE A 52 7.37 13.86 -8.18
CA PHE A 52 7.49 14.59 -9.44
C PHE A 52 8.84 15.31 -9.54
N LEU A 53 9.22 16.07 -8.49
CA LEU A 53 10.49 16.80 -8.43
C LEU A 53 11.70 15.84 -8.49
N LEU A 54 11.66 14.75 -7.72
CA LEU A 54 12.72 13.74 -7.74
C LEU A 54 12.81 13.04 -9.09
N GLY A 55 11.68 12.74 -9.74
CA GLY A 55 11.61 12.11 -11.05
C GLY A 55 12.24 12.98 -12.15
N ILE A 56 11.94 14.29 -12.16
CA ILE A 56 12.53 15.25 -13.10
C ILE A 56 14.03 15.43 -12.85
N SER A 57 14.47 15.38 -11.59
CA SER A 57 15.89 15.57 -11.24
C SER A 57 16.83 14.52 -11.84
N LYS A 58 16.30 13.36 -12.27
CA LYS A 58 17.03 12.18 -12.77
C LYS A 58 18.08 11.61 -11.79
N LYS A 59 18.08 12.03 -10.52
CA LYS A 59 19.06 11.62 -9.49
C LYS A 59 18.61 10.40 -8.68
N LEU A 60 17.38 9.91 -8.86
CA LEU A 60 16.83 8.85 -8.01
C LEU A 60 17.61 7.54 -8.10
N ASN A 61 18.11 7.18 -9.28
CA ASN A 61 18.95 5.98 -9.46
C ASN A 61 20.22 6.01 -8.60
N ILE A 62 20.69 7.20 -8.19
CA ILE A 62 21.83 7.38 -7.28
C ILE A 62 21.35 7.34 -5.83
N ILE A 63 20.21 7.99 -5.54
CA ILE A 63 19.64 8.06 -4.19
C ILE A 63 19.24 6.67 -3.69
N THR A 64 18.65 5.83 -4.54
CA THR A 64 18.23 4.47 -4.18
C THR A 64 19.36 3.61 -3.63
N ARG A 65 20.61 3.85 -4.06
CA ARG A 65 21.79 3.12 -3.56
C ARG A 65 22.25 3.53 -2.16
N LYS A 66 21.73 4.65 -1.63
CA LYS A 66 22.13 5.18 -0.32
C LYS A 66 21.11 4.94 0.77
N VAL A 67 20.02 4.24 0.47
CA VAL A 67 18.92 4.02 1.42
C VAL A 67 19.27 2.84 2.33
N PRO A 68 19.39 3.05 3.65
CA PRO A 68 19.64 1.95 4.58
C PRO A 68 18.41 1.06 4.69
N ILE A 69 18.45 -0.10 4.04
CA ILE A 69 17.33 -1.06 3.99
C ILE A 69 16.85 -1.48 5.40
N ILE A 70 17.75 -1.49 6.38
CA ILE A 70 17.45 -1.84 7.76
C ILE A 70 16.43 -0.89 8.43
N ILE A 71 16.43 0.40 8.07
CA ILE A 71 15.44 1.35 8.59
C ILE A 71 14.06 1.06 8.02
N VAL A 72 14.01 0.70 6.74
CA VAL A 72 12.77 0.31 6.06
C VAL A 72 12.18 -0.94 6.70
N ARG A 73 13.00 -1.91 7.09
CA ARG A 73 12.53 -3.09 7.86
C ARG A 73 11.91 -2.68 9.20
N GLY A 74 12.51 -1.72 9.90
CA GLY A 74 11.95 -1.12 11.11
C GLY A 74 10.57 -0.47 10.87
N ILE A 75 10.45 0.32 9.80
CA ILE A 75 9.15 0.92 9.40
C ILE A 75 8.12 -0.17 9.05
N GLN A 76 8.52 -1.21 8.31
CA GLN A 76 7.64 -2.33 7.95
C GLN A 76 7.14 -3.10 9.17
N LEU A 77 8.03 -3.40 10.13
CA LEU A 77 7.65 -4.03 11.38
C LEU A 77 6.71 -3.12 12.18
N GLY A 78 7.01 -1.81 12.28
CA GLY A 78 6.14 -0.83 12.93
C GLY A 78 4.75 -0.74 12.29
N LEU A 79 4.67 -0.69 10.96
CA LEU A 79 3.41 -0.77 10.21
C LEU A 79 2.66 -2.07 10.49
N GLY A 80 3.38 -3.19 10.56
CA GLY A 80 2.82 -4.49 10.95
C GLY A 80 2.22 -4.45 12.35
N LEU A 81 2.89 -3.83 13.33
CA LEU A 81 2.36 -3.66 14.69
C LEU A 81 1.10 -2.78 14.72
N ILE A 82 1.10 -1.65 14.00
CA ILE A 82 -0.06 -0.75 13.89
C ILE A 82 -1.25 -1.51 13.31
N LEU A 83 -1.06 -2.18 12.16
CA LEU A 83 -2.11 -2.96 11.52
C LEU A 83 -2.58 -4.14 12.38
N GLY A 84 -1.65 -4.83 13.04
CA GLY A 84 -1.97 -5.95 13.93
C GLY A 84 -2.83 -5.49 15.10
N TRP A 85 -2.52 -4.34 15.69
CA TRP A 85 -3.34 -3.76 16.76
C TRP A 85 -4.74 -3.38 16.28
N THR A 86 -4.85 -2.65 15.15
CA THR A 86 -6.15 -2.30 14.54
C THR A 86 -6.95 -3.56 14.19
N ALA A 87 -6.28 -4.57 13.65
CA ALA A 87 -6.90 -5.85 13.31
C ALA A 87 -7.49 -6.54 14.53
N LEU A 88 -6.74 -6.61 15.65
CA LEU A 88 -7.25 -7.20 16.89
C LEU A 88 -8.49 -6.45 17.42
N GLN A 89 -8.49 -5.11 17.35
CA GLN A 89 -9.65 -4.30 17.73
C GLN A 89 -10.89 -4.62 16.87
N TRP A 90 -10.70 -4.80 15.56
CA TRP A 90 -11.81 -5.10 14.63
C TRP A 90 -12.29 -6.55 14.76
N MET A 91 -11.38 -7.51 14.93
CA MET A 91 -11.71 -8.92 15.16
C MET A 91 -12.52 -9.12 16.45
N ASN A 92 -12.28 -8.30 17.48
CA ASN A 92 -13.00 -8.40 18.75
C ASN A 92 -14.49 -8.05 18.65
N GLN A 93 -14.94 -7.41 17.57
CA GLN A 93 -16.37 -7.08 17.37
C GLN A 93 -17.23 -8.34 17.15
N ASN A 94 -16.68 -9.36 16.49
CA ASN A 94 -17.30 -10.67 16.34
C ASN A 94 -16.21 -11.74 16.21
N LEU A 95 -15.87 -12.37 17.33
CA LEU A 95 -14.76 -13.30 17.43
C LEU A 95 -14.99 -14.59 16.61
N PHE A 96 -16.24 -15.08 16.55
CA PHE A 96 -16.58 -16.25 15.76
C PHE A 96 -16.27 -16.02 14.27
N LEU A 97 -16.74 -14.91 13.72
CA LEU A 97 -16.50 -14.55 12.33
C LEU A 97 -15.01 -14.29 12.06
N ALA A 98 -14.30 -13.68 13.01
CA ALA A 98 -12.87 -13.47 12.93
C ALA A 98 -12.08 -14.79 12.86
N LEU A 99 -12.38 -15.75 13.75
CA LEU A 99 -11.75 -17.07 13.78
C LEU A 99 -12.06 -17.89 12.54
N LEU A 100 -13.30 -17.86 12.05
CA LEU A 100 -13.69 -18.48 10.78
C LEU A 100 -12.88 -17.89 9.61
N SER A 101 -12.72 -16.57 9.58
CA SER A 101 -11.94 -15.89 8.56
C SER A 101 -10.46 -16.27 8.61
N ILE A 102 -9.88 -16.36 9.81
CA ILE A 102 -8.50 -16.83 10.01
C ILE A 102 -8.35 -18.28 9.54
N LEU A 103 -9.33 -19.14 9.82
CA LEU A 103 -9.31 -20.52 9.36
C LEU A 103 -9.31 -20.61 7.83
N ILE A 104 -10.13 -19.82 7.14
CA ILE A 104 -10.14 -19.74 5.66
C ILE A 104 -8.77 -19.28 5.13
N ILE A 105 -8.15 -18.27 5.76
CA ILE A 105 -6.80 -17.84 5.41
C ILE A 105 -5.80 -18.97 5.66
N ALA A 106 -5.88 -19.66 6.80
CA ALA A 106 -4.97 -20.75 7.14
C ALA A 106 -5.06 -21.92 6.14
N ILE A 107 -6.28 -22.30 5.74
CA ILE A 107 -6.52 -23.34 4.73
C ILE A 107 -5.91 -22.95 3.38
N SER A 108 -5.84 -21.66 3.04
CA SER A 108 -5.23 -21.22 1.78
C SER A 108 -3.72 -21.49 1.68
N PHE A 109 -3.04 -21.68 2.81
CA PHE A 109 -1.64 -22.13 2.80
C PHE A 109 -1.49 -23.60 2.41
N ILE A 110 -2.50 -24.43 2.72
CA ILE A 110 -2.56 -25.84 2.32
C ILE A 110 -2.93 -25.93 0.84
N TYR A 111 -4.00 -25.25 0.46
CA TYR A 111 -4.48 -25.19 -0.92
C TYR A 111 -4.01 -23.91 -1.59
N LYS A 112 -2.74 -23.90 -2.04
CA LYS A 112 -2.07 -22.70 -2.60
C LYS A 112 -2.80 -21.98 -3.75
N LYS A 113 -3.76 -22.63 -4.41
CA LYS A 113 -4.59 -22.04 -5.47
C LYS A 113 -5.90 -21.40 -4.97
N MET A 114 -6.21 -21.51 -3.68
CA MET A 114 -7.46 -21.02 -3.11
C MET A 114 -7.37 -19.49 -2.88
N PRO A 115 -8.18 -18.66 -3.55
CA PRO A 115 -8.12 -17.21 -3.40
C PRO A 115 -8.89 -16.77 -2.15
N SER A 116 -8.27 -16.91 -0.96
CA SER A 116 -8.89 -16.62 0.33
C SER A 116 -9.53 -15.23 0.39
N ALA A 117 -8.89 -14.20 -0.17
CA ALA A 117 -9.46 -12.85 -0.22
C ALA A 117 -10.81 -12.80 -0.96
N ILE A 118 -10.96 -13.49 -2.09
CA ILE A 118 -12.21 -13.55 -2.86
C ILE A 118 -13.29 -14.27 -2.05
N ILE A 119 -12.93 -15.39 -1.41
CA ILE A 119 -13.85 -16.17 -0.57
C ILE A 119 -14.34 -15.33 0.61
N LEU A 120 -13.45 -14.60 1.27
CA LEU A 120 -13.79 -13.74 2.41
C LEU A 120 -14.66 -12.55 2.00
N VAL A 121 -14.38 -11.93 0.85
CA VAL A 121 -15.23 -10.87 0.29
C VAL A 121 -16.62 -11.42 -0.02
N ALA A 122 -16.71 -12.59 -0.68
CA ALA A 122 -17.98 -13.23 -0.95
C ALA A 122 -18.75 -13.58 0.34
N LEU A 123 -18.07 -14.11 1.35
CA LEU A 123 -18.65 -14.38 2.66
C LEU A 123 -19.21 -13.10 3.30
N GLY A 124 -18.45 -12.00 3.28
CA GLY A 124 -18.90 -10.71 3.79
C GLY A 124 -20.14 -10.19 3.06
N ILE A 125 -20.14 -10.25 1.72
CA ILE A 125 -21.31 -9.87 0.91
C ILE A 125 -22.53 -10.74 1.26
N VAL A 126 -22.36 -12.05 1.38
CA VAL A 126 -23.45 -12.97 1.76
C VAL A 126 -24.02 -12.61 3.13
N ILE A 127 -23.16 -12.34 4.12
CA ILE A 127 -23.59 -11.89 5.45
C ILE A 127 -24.42 -10.61 5.34
N MET A 128 -23.94 -9.62 4.59
CA MET A 128 -24.64 -8.34 4.42
C MET A 128 -26.01 -8.48 3.74
N ILE A 129 -26.14 -9.42 2.78
CA ILE A 129 -27.43 -9.73 2.16
C ILE A 129 -28.39 -10.32 3.20
N PHE A 130 -27.91 -11.26 4.02
CA PHE A 130 -28.74 -11.91 5.05
C PHE A 130 -29.10 -10.97 6.22
N THR A 131 -28.26 -10.00 6.55
CA THR A 131 -28.56 -8.99 7.59
C THR A 131 -29.44 -7.85 7.05
N GLY A 132 -29.64 -7.76 5.74
CA GLY A 132 -30.39 -6.69 5.09
C GLY A 132 -29.58 -5.40 4.91
N ASP A 133 -28.28 -5.41 5.21
CA ASP A 133 -27.38 -4.28 5.02
C ASP A 133 -27.04 -4.02 3.54
N LEU A 134 -27.20 -5.04 2.69
CA LEU A 134 -27.02 -4.93 1.25
C LEU A 134 -28.29 -5.32 0.50
N SER A 135 -28.88 -4.38 -0.23
CA SER A 135 -29.98 -4.61 -1.17
C SER A 135 -29.52 -4.37 -2.60
N PHE A 136 -30.04 -5.18 -3.52
CA PHE A 136 -29.74 -5.05 -4.95
C PHE A 136 -30.79 -4.21 -5.70
N ASP A 137 -31.76 -3.64 -5.00
CA ASP A 137 -32.85 -2.88 -5.63
C ASP A 137 -32.36 -1.53 -6.20
N ASN A 138 -31.15 -1.10 -5.84
CA ASN A 138 -30.57 0.20 -6.17
C ASN A 138 -29.42 0.15 -7.21
N ILE A 139 -29.35 -0.88 -8.07
CA ILE A 139 -28.41 -0.85 -9.21
C ILE A 139 -28.86 0.23 -10.19
N SER A 140 -28.10 1.31 -10.28
CA SER A 140 -28.39 2.43 -11.17
C SER A 140 -27.11 2.92 -11.85
N PHE A 141 -27.24 3.30 -13.11
CA PHE A 141 -26.19 4.06 -13.77
C PHE A 141 -26.13 5.44 -13.14
N GLN A 142 -25.00 5.79 -12.55
CA GLN A 142 -24.80 7.10 -11.97
C GLN A 142 -23.45 7.65 -12.41
N PHE A 143 -23.47 8.84 -13.01
CA PHE A 143 -22.21 9.55 -13.19
C PHE A 143 -21.61 9.83 -11.81
N PRO A 144 -20.31 9.53 -11.59
CA PRO A 144 -19.66 9.89 -10.35
C PRO A 144 -19.83 11.38 -10.09
N GLN A 145 -20.27 11.76 -8.90
CA GLN A 145 -20.18 13.15 -8.47
C GLN A 145 -18.68 13.47 -8.33
N ILE A 146 -18.16 14.25 -9.28
CA ILE A 146 -16.78 14.72 -9.25
C ILE A 146 -16.76 15.94 -8.34
N ASP A 147 -16.56 15.68 -7.06
CA ASP A 147 -16.19 16.74 -6.13
C ASP A 147 -14.74 17.13 -6.42
N PHE A 148 -14.53 18.42 -6.68
CA PHE A 148 -13.18 18.96 -6.81
C PHE A 148 -12.58 19.19 -5.44
N TYR A 149 -11.55 18.41 -5.11
CA TYR A 149 -10.82 18.55 -3.84
C TYR A 149 -9.54 19.34 -4.06
N PHE A 150 -9.40 20.46 -3.37
CA PHE A 150 -8.17 21.23 -3.34
C PHE A 150 -7.36 20.85 -2.10
N PRO A 151 -6.15 20.30 -2.26
CA PRO A 151 -5.26 20.04 -1.13
C PRO A 151 -5.02 21.32 -0.35
N ASN A 152 -5.26 21.29 0.96
CA ASN A 152 -4.95 22.42 1.82
C ASN A 152 -3.56 22.25 2.45
N LEU A 153 -2.91 23.37 2.72
CA LEU A 153 -1.52 23.37 3.17
C LEU A 153 -1.35 22.74 4.56
N TYR A 154 -2.30 22.93 5.46
CA TYR A 154 -2.22 22.38 6.82
C TYR A 154 -2.25 20.86 6.80
N ASP A 155 -3.25 20.26 6.16
CA ASP A 155 -3.38 18.81 6.02
C ASP A 155 -2.20 18.20 5.25
N LEU A 156 -1.72 18.90 4.21
CA LEU A 156 -0.53 18.48 3.48
C LEU A 156 0.68 18.39 4.40
N LEU A 157 0.99 19.44 5.16
CA LEU A 157 2.15 19.47 6.05
C LEU A 157 2.00 18.46 7.20
N TYR A 158 0.84 18.42 7.85
CA TYR A 158 0.56 17.49 8.93
C TYR A 158 0.65 16.04 8.46
N GLY A 159 -0.02 15.71 7.36
CA GLY A 159 0.00 14.37 6.78
C GLY A 159 1.38 13.94 6.32
N MET A 160 2.15 14.86 5.72
CA MET A 160 3.54 14.61 5.36
C MET A 160 4.41 14.30 6.59
N LEU A 161 4.22 15.05 7.67
CA LEU A 161 4.93 14.84 8.93
C LEU A 161 4.50 13.56 9.67
N VAL A 162 3.25 13.12 9.57
CA VAL A 162 2.79 11.92 10.30
C VAL A 162 3.05 10.64 9.53
N ALA A 163 2.79 10.63 8.22
CA ALA A 163 2.87 9.42 7.38
C ALA A 163 3.68 9.60 6.09
N GLY A 164 3.67 10.79 5.49
CA GLY A 164 4.26 11.01 4.17
C GLY A 164 5.76 10.74 4.09
N ILE A 165 6.56 11.17 5.07
CA ILE A 165 8.01 10.89 5.10
C ILE A 165 8.25 9.37 5.12
N GLY A 166 7.60 8.65 6.04
CA GLY A 166 7.70 7.19 6.10
C GLY A 166 7.28 6.51 4.80
N GLN A 167 6.17 6.98 4.22
CA GLN A 167 5.67 6.51 2.92
C GLN A 167 6.68 6.76 1.80
N LEU A 168 7.41 7.87 1.80
CA LEU A 168 8.41 8.16 0.77
C LEU A 168 9.53 7.10 0.78
N PHE A 169 10.06 6.75 1.96
CA PHE A 169 11.10 5.72 2.09
C PHE A 169 10.58 4.30 1.81
N LEU A 170 9.36 3.99 2.24
CA LEU A 170 8.75 2.71 1.92
C LEU A 170 8.54 2.56 0.41
N THR A 171 8.09 3.62 -0.26
CA THR A 171 7.94 3.63 -1.73
C THR A 171 9.31 3.54 -2.41
N LEU A 172 10.33 4.22 -1.90
CA LEU A 172 11.67 4.16 -2.47
C LEU A 172 12.21 2.72 -2.52
N THR A 173 12.01 1.95 -1.46
CA THR A 173 12.46 0.55 -1.40
C THR A 173 11.50 -0.42 -2.09
N ASN A 174 10.20 -0.33 -1.79
CA ASN A 174 9.20 -1.26 -2.31
C ASN A 174 8.94 -1.04 -3.82
N VAL A 175 8.90 0.22 -4.25
CA VAL A 175 8.62 0.61 -5.64
C VAL A 175 9.90 0.80 -6.43
N MET A 176 10.75 1.74 -6.03
CA MET A 176 11.89 2.13 -6.88
C MET A 176 13.03 1.10 -6.90
N ILE A 177 13.06 0.16 -5.96
CA ILE A 177 14.07 -0.90 -5.91
C ILE A 177 13.42 -2.26 -6.17
N ALA A 178 12.61 -2.75 -5.23
CA ALA A 178 12.09 -4.12 -5.27
C ALA A 178 11.19 -4.38 -6.49
N THR A 179 10.34 -3.44 -6.87
CA THR A 179 9.47 -3.61 -8.05
C THR A 179 10.28 -3.63 -9.34
N ILE A 180 11.32 -2.80 -9.44
CA ILE A 180 12.19 -2.76 -10.63
C ILE A 180 13.01 -4.04 -10.75
N ILE A 181 13.61 -4.50 -9.65
CA ILE A 181 14.35 -5.78 -9.62
C ILE A 181 13.43 -6.92 -10.04
N LEU A 182 12.26 -7.04 -9.40
CA LEU A 182 11.30 -8.09 -9.73
C LEU A 182 10.81 -8.02 -11.18
N ALA A 183 10.55 -6.81 -11.70
CA ALA A 183 10.13 -6.65 -13.09
C ALA A 183 11.23 -7.07 -14.07
N ARG A 184 12.50 -6.80 -13.76
CA ARG A 184 13.64 -7.22 -14.60
C ARG A 184 13.86 -8.73 -14.53
N ASP A 185 13.68 -9.34 -13.36
CA ASP A 185 13.82 -10.78 -13.18
C ASP A 185 12.71 -11.56 -13.91
N LEU A 186 11.47 -11.09 -13.80
CA LEU A 186 10.31 -11.74 -14.43
C LEU A 186 10.17 -11.41 -15.93
N PHE A 187 10.63 -10.23 -16.36
CA PHE A 187 10.50 -9.74 -17.73
C PHE A 187 11.83 -9.13 -18.24
N PRO A 188 12.83 -9.95 -18.59
CA PRO A 188 14.20 -9.48 -18.84
C PRO A 188 14.36 -8.42 -19.95
N GLU A 189 13.52 -8.45 -20.97
CA GLU A 189 13.56 -7.45 -22.05
C GLU A 189 12.77 -6.18 -21.70
N ARG A 190 11.48 -6.33 -21.38
CA ARG A 190 10.59 -5.20 -21.09
C ARG A 190 10.93 -4.52 -19.76
N GLY A 191 11.32 -5.26 -18.74
CA GLY A 191 11.68 -4.73 -17.41
C GLY A 191 12.91 -3.82 -17.42
N LYS A 192 13.77 -3.89 -18.45
CA LYS A 192 14.90 -2.95 -18.63
C LYS A 192 14.45 -1.52 -18.91
N THR A 193 13.24 -1.35 -19.44
CA THR A 193 12.64 -0.02 -19.70
C THR A 193 12.20 0.69 -18.41
N LEU A 194 12.11 -0.04 -17.30
CA LEU A 194 11.76 0.51 -15.99
C LEU A 194 13.01 0.96 -15.23
N ASP A 195 12.98 2.21 -14.77
CA ASP A 195 13.96 2.79 -13.86
C ASP A 195 13.28 3.62 -12.74
N ALA A 196 14.06 4.00 -11.72
CA ALA A 196 13.50 4.69 -10.55
C ALA A 196 12.92 6.06 -10.92
N ASN A 197 13.51 6.75 -11.90
CA ASN A 197 13.00 8.05 -12.34
C ASN A 197 11.65 7.91 -13.04
N THR A 198 11.50 6.91 -13.91
CA THR A 198 10.26 6.62 -14.63
C THR A 198 9.14 6.27 -13.68
N LEU A 199 9.39 5.37 -12.72
CA LEU A 199 8.40 5.05 -11.70
C LEU A 199 8.09 6.27 -10.82
N SER A 200 9.08 7.06 -10.45
CA SER A 200 8.86 8.31 -9.69
C SER A 200 8.03 9.33 -10.43
N LEU A 201 8.22 9.48 -11.75
CA LEU A 201 7.37 10.35 -12.55
C LEU A 201 5.94 9.82 -12.62
N ASN A 202 5.73 8.51 -12.80
CA ASN A 202 4.38 7.94 -12.74
C ASN A 202 3.73 8.27 -11.38
N MET A 203 4.44 8.01 -10.28
CA MET A 203 3.99 8.33 -8.92
C MET A 203 3.63 9.81 -8.76
N GLY A 204 4.50 10.70 -9.25
CA GLY A 204 4.30 12.14 -9.20
C GLY A 204 3.05 12.56 -9.94
N TYR A 205 2.89 12.17 -11.21
CA TYR A 205 1.71 12.50 -11.99
C TYR A 205 0.42 11.98 -11.37
N ILE A 206 0.40 10.71 -10.97
CA ILE A 206 -0.82 10.09 -10.42
C ILE A 206 -1.24 10.80 -9.15
N ASN A 207 -0.32 11.04 -8.22
CA ASN A 207 -0.63 11.66 -6.93
C ASN A 207 -0.73 13.19 -6.98
N LEU A 208 -0.32 13.85 -8.07
CA LEU A 208 -0.62 15.26 -8.29
C LEU A 208 -2.00 15.45 -8.92
N LEU A 209 -2.43 14.54 -9.78
CA LEU A 209 -3.68 14.68 -10.54
C LEU A 209 -4.88 14.03 -9.86
N SER A 210 -4.73 12.81 -9.32
CA SER A 210 -5.84 12.08 -8.71
C SER A 210 -6.50 12.81 -7.53
N PRO A 211 -5.78 13.57 -6.68
CA PRO A 211 -6.40 14.32 -5.58
C PRO A 211 -7.53 15.25 -6.00
N PHE A 212 -7.38 15.95 -7.13
CA PHE A 212 -8.33 16.97 -7.58
C PHE A 212 -9.71 16.42 -7.94
N VAL A 213 -9.81 15.11 -8.13
CA VAL A 213 -11.06 14.40 -8.44
C VAL A 213 -11.41 13.38 -7.36
N GLY A 214 -10.92 13.59 -6.13
CA GLY A 214 -11.23 12.75 -4.96
C GLY A 214 -10.50 11.41 -4.93
N GLY A 215 -9.45 11.25 -5.73
CA GLY A 215 -8.64 10.04 -5.75
C GLY A 215 -7.78 9.90 -4.51
N ILE A 216 -7.74 8.69 -3.95
CA ILE A 216 -6.80 8.33 -2.88
C ILE A 216 -5.36 8.30 -3.40
N PRO A 217 -4.34 8.44 -2.53
CA PRO A 217 -2.94 8.29 -2.92
C PRO A 217 -2.64 6.88 -3.41
N LEU A 218 -1.98 6.81 -4.56
CA LEU A 218 -1.69 5.58 -5.28
C LEU A 218 -0.18 5.36 -5.42
N CYS A 219 0.22 4.10 -5.55
CA CYS A 219 1.56 3.70 -5.90
C CYS A 219 1.63 2.43 -6.73
N HIS A 220 2.80 2.10 -7.26
CA HIS A 220 3.08 0.74 -7.71
C HIS A 220 3.46 -0.17 -6.52
N GLY A 221 3.78 -1.44 -6.78
CA GLY A 221 4.55 -2.23 -5.81
C GLY A 221 4.81 -3.66 -6.23
N SER A 222 5.87 -4.22 -5.64
CA SER A 222 6.39 -5.54 -5.99
C SER A 222 5.40 -6.66 -5.65
N GLY A 223 4.63 -6.51 -4.55
CA GLY A 223 3.57 -7.46 -4.18
C GLY A 223 2.45 -7.57 -5.22
N GLY A 224 2.00 -6.43 -5.78
CA GLY A 224 0.98 -6.43 -6.83
C GLY A 224 1.51 -7.07 -8.12
N LEU A 225 2.72 -6.70 -8.53
CA LEU A 225 3.42 -7.32 -9.67
C LEU A 225 3.59 -8.85 -9.48
N ALA A 226 4.07 -9.27 -8.31
CA ALA A 226 4.26 -10.68 -7.98
C ALA A 226 2.94 -11.46 -8.01
N SER A 227 1.88 -10.88 -7.44
CA SER A 227 0.54 -11.48 -7.44
C SER A 227 0.02 -11.66 -8.86
N GLN A 228 0.01 -10.59 -9.67
CA GLN A 228 -0.43 -10.68 -11.06
C GLN A 228 0.38 -11.71 -11.86
N TYR A 229 1.69 -11.74 -11.69
CA TYR A 229 2.53 -12.75 -12.34
C TYR A 229 2.19 -14.17 -11.88
N ALA A 230 1.98 -14.39 -10.59
CA ALA A 230 1.60 -15.69 -10.03
C ALA A 230 0.25 -16.19 -10.59
N PHE A 231 -0.68 -15.28 -10.86
CA PHE A 231 -1.97 -15.58 -11.51
C PHE A 231 -1.90 -15.61 -13.05
N GLY A 232 -0.70 -15.58 -13.64
CA GLY A 232 -0.50 -15.79 -15.08
C GLY A 232 -0.44 -14.53 -15.93
N ALA A 233 -0.50 -13.33 -15.35
CA ALA A 233 -0.36 -12.09 -16.11
C ALA A 233 1.06 -11.95 -16.70
N ARG A 234 1.16 -11.58 -17.98
CA ARG A 234 2.45 -11.44 -18.70
C ARG A 234 2.60 -10.15 -19.49
N THR A 235 1.57 -9.32 -19.56
CA THR A 235 1.52 -8.09 -20.37
C THR A 235 0.75 -7.02 -19.61
N GLY A 236 0.76 -5.80 -20.13
CA GLY A 236 -0.08 -4.71 -19.60
C GLY A 236 -1.59 -4.95 -19.77
N GLY A 237 -1.98 -5.99 -20.51
CA GLY A 237 -3.39 -6.38 -20.69
C GLY A 237 -4.10 -6.70 -19.37
N SER A 238 -3.39 -7.23 -18.36
CA SER A 238 -3.98 -7.45 -17.03
C SER A 238 -4.37 -6.13 -16.37
N MET A 239 -3.52 -5.11 -16.45
CA MET A 239 -3.80 -3.78 -15.92
C MET A 239 -4.93 -3.09 -16.68
N ILE A 240 -4.98 -3.25 -18.01
CA ILE A 240 -6.06 -2.68 -18.82
C ILE A 240 -7.40 -3.31 -18.42
N LEU A 241 -7.45 -4.64 -18.29
CA LEU A 241 -8.65 -5.36 -17.86
C LEU A 241 -9.07 -4.96 -16.45
N GLU A 242 -8.13 -4.93 -15.51
CA GLU A 242 -8.33 -4.45 -14.14
C GLU A 242 -8.92 -3.04 -14.14
N GLY A 243 -8.33 -2.12 -14.91
CA GLY A 243 -8.81 -0.75 -14.99
C GLY A 243 -10.19 -0.60 -15.65
N ILE A 244 -10.51 -1.42 -16.65
CA ILE A 244 -11.86 -1.47 -17.24
C ILE A 244 -12.87 -1.91 -16.17
N ILE A 245 -12.57 -2.97 -15.42
CA ILE A 245 -13.43 -3.45 -14.34
C ILE A 245 -13.62 -2.37 -13.27
N GLU A 246 -12.55 -1.69 -12.85
CA GLU A 246 -12.61 -0.60 -11.86
C GLU A 246 -13.41 0.62 -12.34
N ILE A 247 -13.41 0.91 -13.64
CA ILE A 247 -14.25 1.97 -14.23
C ILE A 247 -15.71 1.52 -14.25
N ILE A 248 -15.99 0.29 -14.71
CA ILE A 248 -17.35 -0.27 -14.71
C ILE A 248 -17.93 -0.27 -13.29
N LEU A 249 -17.18 -0.79 -12.32
CA LEU A 249 -17.56 -0.78 -10.91
C LEU A 249 -17.81 0.64 -10.40
N GLY A 250 -16.93 1.58 -10.73
CA GLY A 250 -17.07 2.97 -10.30
C GLY A 250 -18.23 3.75 -10.93
N VAL A 251 -18.71 3.37 -12.12
CA VAL A 251 -19.78 4.08 -12.86
C VAL A 251 -21.15 3.43 -12.67
N PHE A 252 -21.21 2.10 -12.63
CA PHE A 252 -22.47 1.36 -12.58
C PHE A 252 -22.82 0.85 -11.17
N PHE A 253 -21.83 0.74 -10.28
CA PHE A 253 -22.00 0.09 -8.98
C PHE A 253 -21.54 0.98 -7.80
N SER A 254 -21.40 2.30 -7.98
CA SER A 254 -20.87 3.20 -6.95
C SER A 254 -21.66 3.17 -5.65
N ASN A 255 -22.99 3.17 -5.70
CA ASN A 255 -23.85 3.17 -4.51
C ASN A 255 -23.73 1.86 -3.74
N ILE A 256 -23.80 0.74 -4.45
CA ILE A 256 -23.62 -0.60 -3.88
C ILE A 256 -22.22 -0.73 -3.28
N LEU A 257 -21.18 -0.21 -3.94
CA LEU A 257 -19.82 -0.21 -3.40
C LEU A 257 -19.72 0.63 -2.12
N LEU A 258 -20.40 1.77 -2.04
CA LEU A 258 -20.46 2.57 -0.82
C LEU A 258 -21.18 1.84 0.31
N ASP A 259 -22.29 1.14 0.01
CA ASP A 259 -23.03 0.33 0.98
C ASP A 259 -22.16 -0.84 1.47
N ILE A 260 -21.48 -1.52 0.53
CA ILE A 260 -20.46 -2.53 0.84
C ILE A 260 -19.41 -1.93 1.78
N PHE A 261 -18.75 -0.84 1.42
CA PHE A 261 -17.67 -0.28 2.24
C PHE A 261 -18.13 0.20 3.62
N ARG A 262 -19.41 0.58 3.79
CA ARG A 262 -19.96 1.04 5.08
C ARG A 262 -20.39 -0.09 6.00
N ALA A 263 -20.93 -1.18 5.44
CA ALA A 263 -21.52 -2.26 6.21
C ALA A 263 -20.74 -3.58 6.16
N PHE A 264 -19.63 -3.65 5.41
CA PHE A 264 -18.83 -4.86 5.34
C PHE A 264 -18.32 -5.29 6.74
N PRO A 265 -18.43 -6.58 7.12
CA PRO A 265 -18.12 -7.01 8.49
C PRO A 265 -16.68 -6.69 8.90
N ASN A 266 -16.52 -5.83 9.91
CA ASN A 266 -15.22 -5.42 10.44
C ASN A 266 -14.36 -6.61 10.89
N SER A 267 -14.95 -7.68 11.43
CA SER A 267 -14.19 -8.88 11.82
C SER A 267 -13.51 -9.56 10.64
N ILE A 268 -14.12 -9.57 9.45
CA ILE A 268 -13.50 -10.13 8.24
C ILE A 268 -12.33 -9.24 7.81
N PHE A 269 -12.54 -7.91 7.77
CA PHE A 269 -11.46 -6.97 7.49
C PHE A 269 -10.33 -7.09 8.51
N GLY A 270 -10.64 -7.20 9.79
CA GLY A 270 -9.69 -7.39 10.88
C GLY A 270 -8.82 -8.62 10.62
N SER A 271 -9.42 -9.77 10.27
CA SER A 271 -8.65 -10.98 9.95
C SER A 271 -7.76 -10.82 8.70
N MET A 272 -8.21 -10.10 7.67
CA MET A 272 -7.40 -9.79 6.48
C MET A 272 -6.24 -8.83 6.81
N LEU A 273 -6.49 -7.82 7.65
CA LEU A 273 -5.48 -6.88 8.14
C LEU A 273 -4.47 -7.60 9.04
N PHE A 274 -4.91 -8.53 9.88
CA PHE A 274 -4.03 -9.34 10.72
C PHE A 274 -3.06 -10.17 9.88
N TYR A 275 -3.56 -10.81 8.82
CA TYR A 275 -2.69 -11.52 7.88
C TYR A 275 -1.69 -10.57 7.18
N THR A 276 -2.14 -9.37 6.78
CA THR A 276 -1.26 -8.34 6.21
C THR A 276 -0.19 -7.89 7.20
N ALA A 277 -0.52 -7.78 8.49
CA ALA A 277 0.42 -7.46 9.57
C ALA A 277 1.50 -8.55 9.71
N ILE A 278 1.12 -9.84 9.65
CA ILE A 278 2.06 -10.96 9.67
C ILE A 278 3.01 -10.89 8.48
N LEU A 279 2.50 -10.64 7.26
CA LEU A 279 3.33 -10.52 6.06
C LEU A 279 4.35 -9.39 6.15
N LEU A 280 3.95 -8.23 6.70
CA LEU A 280 4.87 -7.12 6.94
C LEU A 280 5.94 -7.48 7.98
N GLY A 281 5.54 -8.19 9.04
CA GLY A 281 6.46 -8.74 10.04
C GLY A 281 7.47 -9.71 9.41
N GLU A 282 7.02 -10.66 8.60
CA GLU A 282 7.89 -11.63 7.92
C GLU A 282 8.92 -10.93 7.02
N VAL A 283 8.49 -9.95 6.22
CA VAL A 283 9.39 -9.18 5.36
C VAL A 283 10.44 -8.43 6.18
N SER A 284 10.08 -7.91 7.36
CA SER A 284 11.02 -7.23 8.25
C SER A 284 12.11 -8.14 8.84
N LEU A 285 11.87 -9.46 8.84
CA LEU A 285 12.78 -10.48 9.37
C LEU A 285 13.73 -11.07 8.31
N LYS A 286 13.55 -10.76 7.01
CA LYS A 286 14.42 -11.26 5.94
C LYS A 286 15.84 -10.71 6.07
N GLU A 287 16.83 -11.51 5.68
CA GLU A 287 18.28 -11.20 5.76
C GLU A 287 18.71 -10.67 7.13
N PHE A 288 18.50 -11.52 8.13
CA PHE A 288 18.62 -11.23 9.55
C PHE A 288 20.10 -11.07 9.99
N ASP A 289 20.46 -9.85 10.40
CA ASP A 289 21.58 -9.63 11.32
C ASP A 289 21.02 -9.30 12.71
N ARG A 290 21.32 -10.16 13.70
CA ARG A 290 20.78 -10.05 15.05
C ARG A 290 21.09 -8.70 15.70
N LYS A 291 22.28 -8.15 15.49
CA LYS A 291 22.69 -6.88 16.11
C LYS A 291 21.93 -5.72 15.47
N GLN A 292 21.87 -5.67 14.14
CA GLN A 292 21.11 -4.63 13.44
C GLN A 292 19.61 -4.70 13.74
N PHE A 293 19.06 -5.90 13.87
CA PHE A 293 17.67 -6.10 14.22
C PHE A 293 17.35 -5.53 15.61
N VAL A 294 18.13 -5.92 16.62
CA VAL A 294 17.91 -5.46 17.99
C VAL A 294 18.20 -3.96 18.15
N LEU A 295 19.25 -3.45 17.52
CA LEU A 295 19.69 -2.06 17.73
C LEU A 295 18.93 -1.06 16.86
N ILE A 296 18.46 -1.44 15.67
CA ILE A 296 17.85 -0.51 14.71
C ILE A 296 16.38 -0.85 14.47
N VAL A 297 16.09 -2.09 14.06
CA VAL A 297 14.73 -2.48 13.61
C VAL A 297 13.73 -2.39 14.75
N ILE A 298 14.03 -2.99 15.91
CA ILE A 298 13.11 -2.98 17.07
C ILE A 298 12.84 -1.54 17.56
N PRO A 299 13.84 -0.69 17.84
CA PRO A 299 13.58 0.68 18.27
C PRO A 299 12.78 1.47 17.24
N THR A 300 13.15 1.37 15.95
CA THR A 300 12.39 2.01 14.86
C THR A 300 10.93 1.58 14.87
N ALA A 301 10.67 0.28 14.97
CA ALA A 301 9.32 -0.29 14.94
C ALA A 301 8.49 0.13 16.16
N LEU A 302 9.07 0.06 17.36
CA LEU A 302 8.41 0.47 18.59
C LEU A 302 8.09 1.97 18.58
N THR A 303 9.01 2.81 18.12
CA THR A 303 8.76 4.25 18.00
C THR A 303 7.71 4.55 16.92
N CYS A 304 7.70 3.83 15.79
CA CYS A 304 6.64 3.95 14.78
C CYS A 304 5.27 3.61 15.39
N PHE A 305 5.19 2.52 16.16
CA PHE A 305 3.96 2.02 16.77
C PHE A 305 3.43 2.91 17.89
N LEU A 306 4.32 3.38 18.78
CA LEU A 306 3.94 4.13 19.98
C LEU A 306 3.75 5.63 19.72
N LEU A 307 4.45 6.19 18.73
CA LEU A 307 4.42 7.63 18.43
C LEU A 307 3.86 7.86 17.02
N ASN A 308 4.74 7.93 16.02
CA ASN A 308 4.36 7.98 14.61
C ASN A 308 5.53 7.52 13.74
N ILE A 309 5.23 7.27 12.47
CA ILE A 309 6.17 6.65 11.53
C ILE A 309 7.36 7.57 11.23
N SER A 310 7.16 8.88 11.16
CA SER A 310 8.25 9.82 10.89
C SER A 310 9.23 9.94 12.06
N ILE A 311 8.73 9.94 13.31
CA ILE A 311 9.60 9.90 14.50
C ILE A 311 10.34 8.57 14.54
N GLY A 312 9.66 7.45 14.29
CA GLY A 312 10.30 6.13 14.23
C GLY A 312 11.40 6.07 13.17
N PHE A 313 11.16 6.62 11.99
CA PHE A 313 12.18 6.78 10.96
C PHE A 313 13.38 7.62 11.46
N GLY A 314 13.13 8.78 12.07
CA GLY A 314 14.18 9.65 12.59
C GLY A 314 15.05 8.96 13.65
N VAL A 315 14.44 8.23 14.56
CA VAL A 315 15.14 7.40 15.57
C VAL A 315 15.97 6.31 14.90
N GLY A 316 15.39 5.55 13.97
CA GLY A 316 16.10 4.50 13.23
C GLY A 316 17.29 5.02 12.46
N LEU A 317 17.14 6.17 11.80
CA LEU A 317 18.20 6.83 11.05
C LEU A 317 19.31 7.36 11.96
N GLY A 318 18.95 7.99 13.07
CA GLY A 318 19.92 8.45 14.06
C GLY A 318 20.78 7.30 14.58
N ILE A 319 20.16 6.18 14.97
CA ILE A 319 20.89 5.00 15.46
C ILE A 319 21.77 4.42 14.35
N TYR A 320 21.24 4.26 13.12
CA TYR A 320 22.00 3.76 11.98
C TYR A 320 23.27 4.61 11.73
N LEU A 321 23.13 5.94 11.71
CA LEU A 321 24.25 6.85 11.45
C LEU A 321 25.30 6.79 12.58
N ILE A 322 24.87 6.75 13.85
CA ILE A 322 25.78 6.63 14.99
C ILE A 322 26.58 5.32 14.93
N LEU A 323 25.92 4.21 14.61
CA LEU A 323 26.60 2.91 14.47
C LEU A 323 27.55 2.90 13.27
N LYS A 324 27.18 3.54 12.15
CA LYS A 324 28.03 3.66 10.96
C LYS A 324 29.31 4.44 11.26
N LEU A 325 29.21 5.50 12.06
CA LEU A 325 30.35 6.30 12.48
C LEU A 325 31.27 5.54 13.47
N LYS A 326 30.69 4.79 14.41
CA LYS A 326 31.46 4.08 15.45
C LYS A 326 32.10 2.78 14.97
N ASN A 327 31.50 2.06 14.03
CA ASN A 327 32.02 0.75 13.63
C ASN A 327 31.55 0.34 12.23
N LYS A 328 32.38 0.60 11.20
CA LYS A 328 32.06 0.27 9.79
C LYS A 328 31.74 -1.20 9.56
N ASN A 329 32.27 -2.11 10.39
CA ASN A 329 32.06 -3.56 10.24
C ASN A 329 30.69 -4.04 10.74
N LEU A 330 29.92 -3.21 11.45
CA LEU A 330 28.58 -3.58 11.95
C LEU A 330 27.47 -3.38 10.92
N ILE A 331 27.75 -2.67 9.82
CA ILE A 331 26.76 -2.30 8.81
C ILE A 331 27.23 -2.84 7.47
N LYS A 332 26.67 -3.99 7.06
CA LYS A 332 26.70 -4.38 5.65
C LYS A 332 25.72 -3.48 4.90
N ASP A 333 26.23 -2.73 3.93
CA ASP A 333 25.42 -1.96 2.98
C ASP A 333 24.59 -2.91 2.10
#